data_AF-A0A1Q6V012-F1
#
_entry.id   AF-A0A1Q6V012-F1
#
_cell.length_a   1.000
_cell.length_b   1.000
_cell.length_c   1.000
_cell.angle_alpha   90.00
_cell.angle_beta   90.00
_cell.angle_gamma   90.00
#
_symmetry.space_group_name_H-M   'P 1'
#
loop_
_entity.id
_entity.type
_entity.pdbx_description
1 polymer ?
#
loop_
_entity_poly.entity_id
_entity_poly.type
_entity_poly.pdbx_seq_one_letter_code
_entity_poly.pdbx_strand_id
1 'polypeptide(L)'
;MELVVLKRMVIISSILGGILGVVTVIPIINVLSFFAILFLSAPIVIMYMTKYNMMGVLDLKQSLIYGAIIGFISFLGFSITFVPLATIIGLIYKSSFYLGVSMLFREGFFVMLLMVFFVALLGGALMNSFSSLLYYQIRTYLFNDEINDNILNENIDYEIGE
;
A
#
# COMPACT_ATOMS: atom_id res chain seq x y z
N MET A 1 6.70 0.56 17.79
CA MET A 1 5.49 0.63 16.94
C MET A 1 4.37 -0.01 17.72
N GLU A 2 3.25 0.69 17.87
CA GLU A 2 2.09 0.12 18.54
C GLU A 2 1.42 -0.96 17.67
N LEU A 3 1.11 -2.10 18.30
CA LEU A 3 0.49 -3.25 17.65
C LEU A 3 -0.86 -2.91 17.01
N VAL A 4 -1.61 -1.98 17.61
CA VAL A 4 -2.91 -1.53 17.11
C VAL A 4 -2.76 -0.80 15.78
N VAL A 5 -1.78 0.12 15.67
CA VAL A 5 -1.51 0.88 14.44
C VAL A 5 -1.05 -0.06 13.33
N LEU A 6 -0.15 -1.01 13.64
CA LEU A 6 0.30 -2.02 12.68
C LEU A 6 -0.87 -2.86 12.13
N LYS A 7 -1.76 -3.35 13.01
CA LYS A 7 -2.91 -4.14 12.59
C LYS A 7 -3.84 -3.36 11.67
N ARG A 8 -4.10 -2.08 11.96
CA ARG A 8 -4.91 -1.19 11.11
C ARG A 8 -4.26 -0.98 9.75
N MET A 9 -2.95 -0.70 9.71
CA MET A 9 -2.19 -0.57 8.46
C MET A 9 -2.30 -1.82 7.59
N VAL A 10 -2.10 -3.01 8.18
CA VAL A 10 -2.17 -4.30 7.48
C VAL A 10 -3.55 -4.51 6.85
N ILE A 11 -4.63 -4.28 7.61
CA ILE A 11 -5.99 -4.49 7.13
C ILE A 11 -6.31 -3.54 5.98
N ILE A 12 -6.09 -2.23 6.17
CA ILE A 12 -6.45 -1.20 5.18
C ILE A 12 -5.63 -1.37 3.89
N SER A 13 -4.32 -1.60 4.01
CA SER A 13 -3.44 -1.84 2.86
C SER A 13 -3.80 -3.11 2.10
N SER A 14 -4.12 -4.21 2.78
CA SER A 14 -4.56 -5.45 2.13
C SER A 14 -5.86 -5.27 1.33
N ILE A 15 -6.82 -4.49 1.86
CA ILE A 15 -8.09 -4.20 1.19
C ILE A 15 -7.84 -3.35 -0.05
N LEU A 16 -7.04 -2.28 0.09
CA LEU A 16 -6.65 -1.42 -1.03
C LEU A 16 -5.97 -2.23 -2.14
N GLY A 17 -5.01 -3.07 -1.76
CA GLY A 17 -4.31 -3.97 -2.68
C GLY A 17 -5.24 -4.92 -3.40
N GLY A 18 -6.14 -5.57 -2.66
CA GLY A 18 -7.14 -6.48 -3.23
C GLY A 18 -8.05 -5.81 -4.26
N ILE A 19 -8.57 -4.61 -3.94
CA ILE A 19 -9.41 -3.80 -4.85
C ILE A 19 -8.62 -3.45 -6.11
N LEU A 20 -7.41 -2.92 -5.96
CA LEU A 20 -6.56 -2.57 -7.09
C LEU A 20 -6.21 -3.79 -7.94
N GLY A 21 -6.06 -4.98 -7.35
CA GLY A 21 -5.82 -6.20 -8.12
C GLY A 21 -6.99 -6.60 -9.01
N VAL A 22 -8.23 -6.40 -8.55
CA VAL A 22 -9.43 -6.60 -9.40
C VAL A 22 -9.51 -5.53 -10.49
N VAL A 23 -9.27 -4.27 -10.15
CA VAL A 23 -9.32 -3.13 -11.09
C VAL A 23 -8.26 -3.28 -12.19
N THR A 24 -7.07 -3.76 -11.85
CA THR A 24 -5.94 -3.92 -12.79
C THR A 24 -6.19 -4.96 -13.88
N VAL A 25 -7.17 -5.85 -13.68
CA VAL A 25 -7.60 -6.79 -14.72
C VAL A 25 -8.16 -6.05 -15.93
N ILE A 26 -8.72 -4.85 -15.78
CA ILE A 26 -9.35 -4.10 -16.87
C ILE A 26 -8.26 -3.48 -17.77
N PRO A 27 -8.18 -3.84 -19.08
CA PRO A 27 -7.07 -3.44 -19.96
C PRO A 27 -6.85 -1.94 -20.12
N ILE A 28 -7.90 -1.13 -19.97
CA ILE A 28 -7.85 0.32 -20.22
C ILE A 28 -7.14 1.06 -19.07
N ILE A 29 -7.24 0.53 -17.85
CA ILE A 29 -6.77 1.20 -16.62
C ILE A 29 -5.68 0.41 -15.89
N ASN A 30 -5.25 -0.72 -16.44
CA ASN A 30 -4.30 -1.64 -15.83
C ASN A 30 -2.99 -0.97 -15.43
N VAL A 31 -2.36 -0.22 -16.33
CA VAL A 31 -1.09 0.46 -16.11
C VAL A 31 -1.26 1.48 -14.98
N LEU A 32 -2.31 2.30 -15.04
CA LEU A 32 -2.56 3.33 -14.04
C LEU A 32 -2.81 2.72 -12.64
N SER A 33 -3.59 1.64 -12.57
CA SER A 33 -3.87 0.92 -11.34
C SER A 33 -2.61 0.26 -10.76
N PHE A 34 -1.74 -0.29 -11.62
CA PHE A 34 -0.45 -0.84 -11.21
C PHE A 34 0.53 0.25 -10.73
N PHE A 35 0.55 1.42 -11.37
CA PHE A 35 1.30 2.57 -10.86
C PHE A 35 0.77 3.04 -9.51
N ALA A 36 -0.56 3.05 -9.33
CA ALA A 36 -1.17 3.41 -8.06
C ALA A 36 -0.72 2.47 -6.94
N ILE A 37 -0.62 1.17 -7.19
CA ILE A 37 -0.16 0.26 -6.14
C ILE A 37 1.32 0.44 -5.79
N LEU A 38 2.17 0.67 -6.79
CA LEU A 38 3.61 0.82 -6.61
C LEU A 38 3.99 2.13 -5.91
N PHE A 39 3.25 3.21 -6.13
CA PHE A 39 3.64 4.54 -5.63
C PHE A 39 2.61 5.18 -4.71
N LEU A 40 1.32 4.95 -4.88
CA LEU A 40 0.29 5.71 -4.15
C LEU A 40 -0.29 4.96 -2.96
N SER A 41 -0.01 3.66 -2.78
CA SER A 41 -0.56 2.88 -1.66
C SER A 41 -0.23 3.49 -0.30
N ALA A 42 1.05 3.79 -0.05
CA ALA A 42 1.47 4.35 1.24
C ALA A 42 0.87 5.75 1.50
N PRO A 43 0.98 6.74 0.59
CA PRO A 43 0.34 8.04 0.78
C PRO A 43 -1.17 7.94 1.02
N ILE A 44 -1.88 7.10 0.26
CA ILE A 44 -3.34 6.93 0.41
C ILE A 44 -3.69 6.38 1.80
N VAL A 45 -3.02 5.32 2.23
CA VAL A 45 -3.30 4.67 3.53
C VAL A 45 -2.89 5.57 4.70
N ILE A 46 -1.74 6.23 4.63
CA ILE A 46 -1.30 7.16 5.68
C ILE A 46 -2.24 8.34 5.76
N MET A 47 -2.59 8.97 4.63
CA MET A 47 -3.57 10.06 4.61
C MET A 47 -4.91 9.64 5.21
N TYR A 48 -5.40 8.44 4.87
CA TYR A 48 -6.62 7.89 5.44
C TYR A 48 -6.50 7.71 6.97
N MET A 49 -5.44 7.06 7.44
CA MET A 49 -5.25 6.80 8.87
C MET A 49 -5.07 8.09 9.69
N THR A 50 -4.35 9.09 9.16
CA THR A 50 -4.20 10.39 9.80
C THR A 50 -5.53 11.15 9.84
N LYS A 51 -6.32 11.11 8.76
CA LYS A 51 -7.63 11.79 8.71
C LYS A 51 -8.62 11.29 9.78
N TYR A 52 -8.54 10.01 10.15
CA TYR A 52 -9.42 9.40 11.15
C TYR A 52 -8.75 9.23 12.52
N ASN A 53 -7.67 9.97 12.82
CA ASN A 53 -6.93 9.91 14.08
C ASN A 53 -6.54 8.48 14.49
N MET A 54 -6.25 7.62 13.50
CA MET A 54 -5.87 6.23 13.71
C MET A 54 -4.36 6.04 13.87
N MET A 55 -3.58 7.10 13.71
CA MET A 55 -2.12 7.14 13.80
C MET A 55 -1.70 8.47 14.44
N GLY A 56 -0.68 8.43 15.30
CA GLY A 56 -0.09 9.64 15.88
C GLY A 56 0.82 10.39 14.90
N VAL A 57 1.58 11.35 15.43
CA VAL A 57 2.54 12.14 14.65
C VAL A 57 3.59 11.22 14.02
N LEU A 58 3.74 11.28 12.70
CA LEU A 58 4.76 10.53 11.99
C LEU A 58 6.09 11.27 12.07
N ASP A 59 7.11 10.57 12.56
CA ASP A 59 8.51 10.94 12.36
C ASP A 59 9.01 10.42 10.99
N LEU A 60 10.10 10.99 10.47
CA LEU A 60 10.70 10.64 9.18
C LEU A 60 11.02 9.14 9.10
N LYS A 61 11.61 8.58 10.15
CA LYS A 61 11.91 7.14 10.24
C LYS A 61 10.64 6.30 10.24
N GLN A 62 9.59 6.75 10.92
CA GLN A 62 8.32 6.02 10.97
C GLN A 62 7.63 6.04 9.61
N SER A 63 7.65 7.17 8.90
CA SER A 63 7.12 7.29 7.54
C SER A 63 7.76 6.27 6.59
N LEU A 64 9.09 6.14 6.59
CA LEU A 64 9.79 5.12 5.81
C LEU A 64 9.30 3.70 6.10
N ILE A 65 9.24 3.34 7.38
CA ILE A 65 8.90 1.98 7.82
C ILE A 65 7.43 1.69 7.49
N TYR A 66 6.52 2.63 7.77
CA TYR A 66 5.09 2.48 7.47
C TYR A 66 4.85 2.38 5.97
N GLY A 67 5.53 3.21 5.17
CA GLY A 67 5.46 3.13 3.71
C GLY A 67 5.90 1.78 3.17
N ALA A 68 7.00 1.22 3.70
CA ALA A 68 7.48 -0.11 3.31
C ALA A 68 6.47 -1.21 3.64
N ILE A 69 5.93 -1.21 4.87
CA ILE A 69 4.96 -2.21 5.33
C ILE A 69 3.67 -2.12 4.51
N ILE A 70 3.13 -0.92 4.31
CA ILE A 70 1.92 -0.69 3.53
C ILE A 70 2.12 -1.15 2.09
N GLY A 71 3.22 -0.76 1.44
CA GLY A 71 3.49 -1.15 0.06
C GLY A 71 3.64 -2.65 -0.13
N PHE A 72 4.34 -3.31 0.80
CA PHE A 72 4.51 -4.76 0.78
C PHE A 72 3.16 -5.49 0.91
N ILE A 73 2.35 -5.11 1.90
CA ILE A 73 1.06 -5.77 2.18
C ILE A 73 0.05 -5.48 1.08
N SER A 74 -0.02 -4.24 0.58
CA SER A 74 -0.86 -3.89 -0.57
C SER A 74 -0.49 -4.76 -1.77
N PHE A 75 0.80 -4.93 -2.07
CA PHE A 75 1.22 -5.75 -3.21
C PHE A 75 0.89 -7.24 -3.04
N LEU A 76 0.98 -7.77 -1.81
CA LEU A 76 0.53 -9.14 -1.53
C LEU A 76 -0.99 -9.29 -1.72
N GLY A 77 -1.78 -8.35 -1.19
CA GLY A 77 -3.23 -8.32 -1.39
C GLY A 77 -3.61 -8.24 -2.87
N PHE A 78 -2.91 -7.41 -3.63
CA PHE A 78 -3.03 -7.32 -5.08
C PHE A 78 -2.68 -8.63 -5.77
N SER A 79 -1.60 -9.28 -5.39
CA SER A 79 -1.16 -10.51 -6.06
C SER A 79 -2.15 -11.64 -5.86
N ILE A 80 -2.74 -11.74 -4.66
CA ILE A 80 -3.76 -12.74 -4.33
C ILE A 80 -5.01 -12.58 -5.20
N THR A 81 -5.38 -11.37 -5.61
CA THR A 81 -6.56 -11.14 -6.46
C THR A 81 -6.20 -11.10 -7.94
N PHE A 82 -5.21 -10.31 -8.33
CA PHE A 82 -4.82 -10.09 -9.72
C PHE A 82 -4.27 -11.35 -10.39
N VAL A 83 -3.35 -12.08 -9.75
CA VAL A 83 -2.67 -13.20 -10.40
C VAL A 83 -3.67 -14.29 -10.80
N PRO A 84 -4.56 -14.79 -9.91
CA PRO A 84 -5.57 -15.78 -10.30
C PRO A 84 -6.54 -15.26 -11.38
N LEU A 85 -7.03 -14.02 -11.25
CA LEU A 85 -7.95 -13.43 -12.22
C LEU A 85 -7.31 -13.30 -13.61
N ALA A 86 -6.08 -12.78 -13.66
CA ALA A 86 -5.34 -12.62 -14.90
C ALA A 86 -5.02 -13.98 -15.54
N THR A 87 -4.74 -15.02 -14.75
CA THR A 87 -4.54 -16.38 -15.28
C THR A 87 -5.83 -16.95 -15.88
N ILE A 88 -6.97 -16.86 -15.18
CA ILE A 88 -8.26 -17.35 -15.69
C ILE A 88 -8.63 -16.63 -16.99
N ILE A 89 -8.49 -15.30 -17.02
CA ILE A 89 -8.81 -14.51 -18.19
C ILE A 89 -7.81 -14.76 -19.33
N GLY A 90 -6.53 -14.95 -19.04
CA GLY A 90 -5.50 -15.27 -20.04
C GLY A 90 -5.68 -16.63 -20.71
N LEU A 91 -6.33 -17.58 -20.03
CA LEU A 91 -6.71 -18.86 -20.63
C LEU A 91 -7.86 -18.73 -21.64
N ILE A 92 -8.78 -17.77 -21.43
CA ILE A 92 -9.94 -17.52 -22.29
C ILE A 92 -9.59 -16.53 -23.42
N TYR A 93 -8.94 -15.42 -23.06
CA TYR A 93 -8.56 -14.32 -23.92
C TYR A 93 -7.04 -14.27 -24.06
N LYS A 94 -6.53 -14.63 -25.25
CA LYS A 94 -5.09 -14.62 -25.58
C LYS A 94 -4.55 -13.21 -25.88
N SER A 95 -4.93 -12.22 -25.09
CA SER A 95 -4.36 -10.87 -25.19
C SER A 95 -2.99 -10.81 -24.49
N SER A 96 -2.03 -10.12 -25.10
CA SER A 96 -0.62 -10.04 -24.65
C SER A 96 -0.47 -9.66 -23.16
N PHE A 97 -1.40 -8.88 -22.61
CA PHE A 97 -1.38 -8.44 -21.21
C PHE A 97 -1.59 -9.59 -20.21
N TYR A 98 -2.57 -10.46 -20.44
CA TYR A 98 -2.84 -11.60 -19.56
C TYR A 98 -1.89 -12.77 -19.83
N LEU A 99 -1.35 -12.82 -21.05
CA LEU A 99 -0.51 -13.90 -21.52
C LEU A 99 0.81 -13.98 -20.74
N GLY A 100 1.42 -12.85 -20.37
CA GLY A 100 2.62 -12.81 -19.53
C GLY A 100 2.41 -13.45 -18.15
N VAL A 101 1.26 -13.21 -17.51
CA VAL A 101 0.92 -13.82 -16.22
C VAL A 101 0.62 -15.32 -16.38
N SER A 102 -0.05 -15.70 -17.47
CA SER A 102 -0.33 -17.11 -17.78
C SER A 102 0.95 -17.92 -18.10
N MET A 103 1.94 -17.29 -18.73
CA MET A 103 3.26 -17.88 -18.99
C MET A 103 4.02 -18.13 -17.70
N LEU A 104 3.99 -17.20 -16.74
CA LEU A 104 4.60 -17.39 -15.41
C LEU A 104 4.01 -18.58 -14.66
N PHE A 105 2.71 -18.86 -14.82
CA PHE A 105 2.07 -20.06 -14.27
C PHE A 105 2.62 -21.35 -14.88
N ARG A 106 3.02 -21.31 -16.15
CA ARG A 106 3.53 -22.48 -16.89
C ARG A 106 4.96 -22.85 -16.51
N GLU A 107 5.78 -21.86 -16.11
CA GLU A 107 7.17 -22.06 -15.67
C GLU A 107 7.29 -22.68 -14.27
N GLY A 108 6.21 -22.65 -13.48
CA GLY A 108 6.11 -23.36 -12.21
C GLY A 108 5.70 -22.47 -11.04
N PHE A 109 4.91 -23.06 -10.13
CA PHE A 109 4.35 -22.37 -8.96
C PHE A 109 5.40 -21.70 -8.07
N PHE A 110 6.55 -22.36 -7.87
CA PHE A 110 7.62 -21.82 -7.01
C PHE A 110 8.26 -20.56 -7.58
N VAL A 111 8.45 -20.50 -8.91
CA VAL A 111 9.01 -19.33 -9.60
C VAL A 111 8.08 -18.14 -9.48
N MET A 112 6.77 -18.36 -9.65
CA MET A 112 5.77 -17.30 -9.49
C MET A 112 5.72 -16.76 -8.05
N LEU A 113 5.78 -17.63 -7.05
CA LEU A 113 5.80 -17.21 -5.64
C LEU A 113 7.03 -16.32 -5.38
N LEU A 114 8.21 -16.75 -5.82
CA LEU A 114 9.43 -15.94 -5.73
C LEU A 114 9.28 -14.60 -6.43
N MET A 115 8.74 -14.58 -7.65
CA MET A 115 8.52 -13.33 -8.39
C MET A 115 7.57 -12.38 -7.65
N VAL A 116 6.43 -12.87 -7.15
CA VAL A 116 5.51 -12.07 -6.34
C VAL A 116 6.22 -11.50 -5.12
N PHE A 117 7.02 -12.32 -4.43
CA PHE A 117 7.75 -11.89 -3.25
C PHE A 117 8.82 -10.83 -3.55
N PHE A 118 9.61 -11.02 -4.61
CA PHE A 118 10.63 -10.05 -5.03
C PHE A 118 10.02 -8.72 -5.49
N VAL A 119 8.92 -8.77 -6.26
CA VAL A 119 8.22 -7.54 -6.67
C VAL A 119 7.53 -6.88 -5.47
N ALA A 120 6.99 -7.65 -4.52
CA ALA A 120 6.45 -7.10 -3.29
C ALA A 120 7.53 -6.35 -2.46
N LEU A 121 8.74 -6.88 -2.41
CA LEU A 121 9.86 -6.23 -1.71
C LEU A 121 10.37 -5.00 -2.46
N LEU A 122 10.74 -5.16 -3.74
CA LEU A 122 11.39 -4.11 -4.51
C LEU A 122 10.40 -3.06 -5.03
N GLY A 123 9.30 -3.52 -5.61
CA GLY A 123 8.26 -2.66 -6.17
C GLY A 123 7.25 -2.20 -5.12
N GLY A 124 6.77 -3.11 -4.26
CA GLY A 124 5.83 -2.77 -3.20
C GLY A 124 6.51 -1.95 -2.11
N ALA A 125 7.42 -2.56 -1.35
CA ALA A 125 7.96 -1.97 -0.13
C ALA A 125 8.87 -0.77 -0.39
N LEU A 126 9.92 -0.92 -1.22
CA LEU A 126 10.89 0.17 -1.41
C LEU A 126 10.26 1.41 -2.06
N MET A 127 9.47 1.24 -3.13
CA MET A 127 8.87 2.39 -3.82
C MET A 127 7.85 3.11 -2.93
N ASN A 128 7.02 2.39 -2.19
CA ASN A 128 6.06 3.01 -1.27
C ASN A 128 6.74 3.61 -0.03
N SER A 129 7.87 3.06 0.41
CA SER A 129 8.69 3.69 1.46
C SER A 129 9.19 5.07 1.01
N PHE A 130 9.70 5.16 -0.23
CA PHE A 130 10.10 6.43 -0.82
C PHE A 130 8.92 7.38 -1.04
N SER A 131 7.79 6.87 -1.52
CA SER A 131 6.59 7.69 -1.72
C SER A 131 6.03 8.24 -0.40
N SER A 132 6.08 7.45 0.67
CA SER A 132 5.72 7.89 2.01
C SER A 132 6.63 9.02 2.52
N LEU A 133 7.93 8.97 2.22
CA LEU A 133 8.85 10.06 2.52
C LEU A 133 8.46 11.34 1.78
N LEU A 134 8.17 11.25 0.48
CA LEU A 134 7.73 12.41 -0.30
C LEU A 134 6.44 12.99 0.28
N TYR A 135 5.47 12.14 0.64
CA TYR A 135 4.25 12.57 1.29
C TYR A 135 4.51 13.30 2.62
N TYR A 136 5.41 12.77 3.45
CA TYR A 136 5.83 13.42 4.70
C TYR A 136 6.47 14.79 4.46
N GLN A 137 7.38 14.89 3.48
CA GLN A 137 8.04 16.15 3.14
C GLN A 137 7.05 17.19 2.61
N ILE A 138 6.15 16.80 1.71
CA ILE A 138 5.10 17.68 1.19
C ILE A 138 4.21 18.18 2.35
N ARG A 139 3.78 17.28 3.24
CA ARG A 139 2.97 17.67 4.40
C ARG A 139 3.68 18.67 5.33
N THR A 140 4.96 18.42 5.61
CA THR A 140 5.75 19.24 6.53
C THR A 140 6.09 20.61 5.94
N TYR A 141 6.58 20.65 4.69
CA TYR A 141 7.14 21.87 4.11
C TYR A 141 6.19 22.66 3.21
N LEU A 142 5.25 21.99 2.53
CA LEU A 142 4.33 22.66 1.61
C LEU A 142 3.05 23.09 2.33
N PHE A 143 2.54 22.22 3.20
CA PHE A 143 1.27 22.48 3.89
C PHE A 143 1.45 23.17 5.23
N ASN A 144 2.70 23.37 5.71
CA ASN A 144 2.99 23.88 7.05
C ASN A 144 2.03 23.25 8.08
N ASP A 145 1.81 21.95 7.96
CA ASP A 145 1.22 21.16 9.03
C ASP A 145 2.31 21.13 10.11
N GLU A 146 2.49 22.26 10.78
CA GLU A 146 3.19 22.34 12.04
C GLU A 146 2.62 21.21 12.88
N ILE A 147 3.54 20.40 13.39
CA ILE A 147 3.33 19.42 14.43
C ILE A 147 2.26 20.00 15.37
N ASN A 148 1.03 19.50 15.24
CA ASN A 148 -0.09 20.01 16.01
C ASN A 148 0.03 19.41 17.42
N ASP A 149 1.07 19.85 18.14
CA ASP A 149 1.30 19.58 19.56
C ASP A 149 0.13 20.08 20.41
N ASN A 150 -0.76 20.91 19.85
CA ASN A 150 -1.96 21.40 20.52
C ASN A 150 -3.12 20.38 20.57
N ILE A 151 -3.16 19.33 19.73
CA ILE A 151 -4.19 18.27 19.84
C ILE A 151 -3.89 17.32 21.01
N LEU A 152 -2.64 17.26 21.48
CA LEU A 152 -2.26 16.45 22.65
C LEU A 152 -2.60 17.15 23.98
N ASN A 153 -2.54 18.48 24.06
CA ASN A 153 -2.90 19.19 25.30
C ASN A 153 -4.41 19.20 25.55
N GLU A 154 -5.26 19.22 24.51
CA GLU A 154 -6.71 19.21 24.72
C GLU A 154 -7.24 17.85 25.22
N ASN A 155 -6.54 16.75 24.97
CA ASN A 155 -6.98 15.40 25.38
C ASN A 155 -6.40 14.93 26.72
N ILE A 156 -5.30 15.54 27.19
CA ILE A 156 -4.75 15.22 28.53
C ILE A 156 -5.61 15.86 29.62
N ASP A 157 -6.23 17.03 29.37
CA ASP A 157 -7.06 17.71 30.36
C ASP A 157 -8.41 17.01 30.64
N TYR A 158 -8.86 16.08 29.78
CA TYR A 158 -10.06 15.27 30.05
C TYR A 158 -9.79 14.00 30.87
N GLU A 159 -8.53 13.52 30.96
CA GLU A 159 -8.20 12.31 31.72
C GLU A 159 -7.72 12.58 33.16
N ILE A 160 -7.45 13.83 33.54
CA ILE A 160 -7.07 14.22 34.92
C ILE A 160 -8.29 14.78 35.69
N GLY A 161 -9.48 14.69 35.10
CA GLY A 161 -10.70 15.35 35.58
C GLY A 161 -11.86 14.42 35.89
N GLU A 162 -11.66 13.16 36.28
CA GLU A 162 -12.64 12.33 37.02
C GLU A 162 -11.95 11.34 37.97
#